data_AF-A0A101M941-F1
#
_entry.id   AF-A0A101M941-F1
#
_cell.length_a   1.000
_cell.length_b   1.000
_cell.length_c   1.000
_cell.angle_alpha   90.00
_cell.angle_beta   90.00
_cell.angle_gamma   90.00
#
_symmetry.space_group_name_H-M   'P 1'
#
loop_
_entity.id
_entity.type
_entity.pdbx_description
1 polymer ?
#
loop_
_entity_poly.entity_id
_entity_poly.type
_entity_poly.pdbx_seq_one_letter_code
_entity_poly.pdbx_strand_id
1 'polypeptide(L)'
;MISSPVEPVYYSWRTRLHDRIALMKDASMNGDTAVSAALTVQNQSASVDSLATLYKKADAYGPEVLDNTKQIMSNLQTKAEGGTKDAKADTDGVKGNMDALQKSPDGKKKESWRERLRKDIAAQKKKSGDRWDALGKFGEEQIDKLPNEDLKNNATDIYTTALTAINTFISKAVEWLENAWRTVTEWFQKAWEAVKEFARKAVNWFEGAWNTVKRAFGARGATYLASVCSEDSEGDFTQINSLPDMESITNKLKDTDLDNITLVRKGASWVMEVPV
;
A
#
# COMPACT_ATOMS: atom_id res chain seq x y z
N MET A 1 -21.67 19.80 -35.45
CA MET A 1 -22.19 19.35 -34.14
C MET A 1 -21.07 19.50 -33.14
N ILE A 2 -21.18 20.41 -32.18
CA ILE A 2 -20.19 20.59 -31.13
C ILE A 2 -20.51 19.50 -30.09
N SER A 3 -19.63 18.53 -29.94
CA SER A 3 -19.73 17.52 -28.87
C SER A 3 -19.73 18.27 -27.54
N SER A 4 -20.82 18.18 -26.78
CA SER A 4 -20.83 18.68 -25.40
C SER A 4 -19.67 18.01 -24.65
N PRO A 5 -18.88 18.76 -23.87
CA PRO A 5 -17.88 18.17 -23.00
C PRO A 5 -18.59 17.22 -22.04
N VAL A 6 -18.18 15.96 -22.04
CA VAL A 6 -18.65 14.96 -21.08
C VAL A 6 -18.21 15.47 -19.70
N GLU A 7 -19.17 15.80 -18.84
CA GLU A 7 -18.86 16.17 -17.45
C GLU A 7 -18.18 14.97 -16.78
N PRO A 8 -17.05 15.18 -16.09
CA PRO A 8 -16.36 14.10 -15.41
C PRO A 8 -17.29 13.50 -14.35
N VAL A 9 -17.56 12.20 -14.45
CA VAL A 9 -18.29 11.46 -13.41
C VAL A 9 -17.36 11.36 -12.20
N TYR A 10 -17.64 12.15 -11.17
CA TYR A 10 -16.93 12.07 -9.90
C TYR A 10 -17.37 10.81 -9.17
N TYR A 11 -16.52 9.78 -9.15
CA TYR A 11 -16.74 8.61 -8.28
C TYR A 11 -16.93 9.06 -6.84
N SER A 12 -17.97 8.52 -6.19
CA SER A 12 -18.20 8.74 -4.77
C SER A 12 -16.95 8.36 -3.96
N TRP A 13 -16.70 9.07 -2.86
CA TRP A 13 -15.58 8.75 -1.97
C TRP A 13 -15.60 7.29 -1.51
N ARG A 14 -16.79 6.69 -1.40
CA ARG A 14 -17.01 5.30 -0.96
C ARG A 14 -16.54 4.31 -2.01
N THR A 15 -16.97 4.48 -3.27
CA THR A 15 -16.51 3.66 -4.40
C THR A 15 -14.99 3.72 -4.52
N ARG A 16 -14.42 4.93 -4.48
CA ARG A 16 -12.96 5.12 -4.56
C ARG A 16 -12.21 4.43 -3.42
N LEU A 17 -12.73 4.50 -2.20
CA LEU A 17 -12.15 3.80 -1.06
C LEU A 17 -12.18 2.29 -1.28
N HIS A 18 -13.33 1.74 -1.68
CA HIS A 18 -13.50 0.30 -1.93
C HIS A 18 -12.58 -0.21 -3.04
N ASP A 19 -12.52 0.47 -4.18
CA ASP A 19 -11.67 0.08 -5.31
C ASP A 19 -10.19 0.08 -4.90
N ARG A 20 -9.75 1.11 -4.18
CA ARG A 20 -8.37 1.19 -3.69
C ARG A 20 -8.05 0.09 -2.67
N ILE A 21 -8.99 -0.23 -1.78
CA ILE A 21 -8.81 -1.33 -0.82
C ILE A 21 -8.75 -2.67 -1.56
N ALA A 22 -9.60 -2.90 -2.56
CA ALA A 22 -9.59 -4.11 -3.37
C ALA A 22 -8.26 -4.28 -4.13
N LEU A 23 -7.77 -3.21 -4.77
CA LEU A 23 -6.47 -3.20 -5.45
C LEU A 23 -5.29 -3.50 -4.51
N MET A 24 -5.26 -2.86 -3.34
CA MET A 24 -4.23 -3.12 -2.34
C MET A 24 -4.34 -4.54 -1.76
N LYS A 25 -5.56 -5.04 -1.58
CA LYS A 25 -5.81 -6.42 -1.14
C LYS A 25 -5.23 -7.41 -2.13
N ASP A 26 -5.59 -7.29 -3.40
CA ASP A 26 -5.08 -8.17 -4.45
C ASP A 26 -3.54 -8.07 -4.57
N ALA A 27 -3.01 -6.85 -4.70
CA ALA A 27 -1.57 -6.63 -4.83
C ALA A 27 -0.78 -7.26 -3.68
N SER A 28 -1.20 -7.01 -2.44
CA SER A 28 -0.53 -7.57 -1.26
C SER A 28 -0.64 -9.09 -1.16
N MET A 29 -1.77 -9.67 -1.61
CA MET A 29 -1.97 -11.12 -1.63
C MET A 29 -1.15 -11.79 -2.74
N ASN A 30 -0.79 -11.07 -3.80
CA ASN A 30 -0.04 -11.61 -4.93
C ASN A 30 1.43 -11.14 -4.96
N GLY A 31 1.87 -10.36 -3.98
CA GLY A 31 3.20 -9.76 -4.01
C GLY A 31 3.40 -8.80 -5.19
N ASP A 32 2.33 -8.18 -5.69
CA ASP A 32 2.40 -7.31 -6.86
C ASP A 32 2.93 -5.92 -6.50
N THR A 33 4.24 -5.79 -6.57
CA THR A 33 4.93 -4.53 -6.31
C THR A 33 4.76 -3.50 -7.43
N ALA A 34 4.32 -3.91 -8.63
CA ALA A 34 4.04 -2.99 -9.73
C ALA A 34 2.73 -2.22 -9.49
N VAL A 35 1.67 -2.90 -9.05
CA VAL A 35 0.42 -2.24 -8.63
C VAL A 35 0.68 -1.29 -7.45
N SER A 36 1.49 -1.73 -6.48
CA SER A 36 1.88 -0.89 -5.35
C SER A 36 2.64 0.38 -5.78
N ALA A 37 3.55 0.26 -6.75
CA ALA A 37 4.27 1.39 -7.33
C ALA A 37 3.34 2.34 -8.09
N ALA A 38 2.39 1.81 -8.88
CA ALA A 38 1.41 2.61 -9.59
C ALA A 38 0.53 3.43 -8.65
N LEU A 39 0.01 2.82 -7.58
CA LEU A 39 -0.75 3.52 -6.54
C LEU A 39 0.10 4.62 -5.85
N THR A 40 1.38 4.35 -5.63
CA THR A 40 2.32 5.32 -5.05
C THR A 40 2.50 6.53 -5.97
N VAL A 41 2.74 6.30 -7.27
CA VAL A 41 2.87 7.38 -8.27
C VAL A 41 1.59 8.21 -8.36
N GLN A 42 0.43 7.56 -8.35
CA GLN A 42 -0.85 8.25 -8.36
C GLN A 42 -0.99 9.20 -7.17
N ASN A 43 -0.62 8.77 -5.96
CA ASN A 43 -0.69 9.59 -4.76
C ASN A 43 0.35 10.72 -4.73
N GLN A 44 1.52 10.54 -5.36
CA GLN A 44 2.54 11.59 -5.47
C GLN A 44 2.14 12.75 -6.39
N SER A 45 1.22 12.51 -7.32
CA SER A 45 0.78 13.54 -8.27
C SER A 45 -0.09 14.63 -7.61
N ALA A 46 -0.53 14.43 -6.36
CA ALA A 46 -1.26 15.43 -5.59
C ALA A 46 -0.29 16.50 -5.04
N SER A 47 -0.20 17.65 -5.71
CA SER A 47 0.68 18.77 -5.34
C SER A 47 0.20 19.58 -4.12
N VAL A 48 -0.92 19.22 -3.52
CA VAL A 48 -1.59 19.99 -2.47
C VAL A 48 -1.45 19.28 -1.12
N ASP A 49 -1.09 20.03 -0.07
CA ASP A 49 -1.17 19.56 1.32
C ASP A 49 -2.64 19.24 1.65
N SER A 50 -2.99 17.96 1.47
CA SER A 50 -4.37 17.48 1.50
C SER A 50 -4.95 17.60 2.90
N LEU A 51 -4.14 17.43 3.95
CA LEU A 51 -4.57 17.53 5.34
C LEU A 51 -4.80 18.99 5.75
N ALA A 52 -3.87 19.89 5.43
CA ALA A 52 -4.07 21.32 5.67
C ALA A 52 -5.29 21.85 4.91
N THR A 53 -5.48 21.39 3.67
CA THR A 53 -6.67 21.72 2.86
C THR A 53 -7.95 21.18 3.49
N LEU A 54 -7.96 19.93 3.95
CA LEU A 54 -9.08 19.34 4.66
C LEU A 54 -9.46 20.17 5.90
N TYR A 55 -8.48 20.52 6.75
CA TYR A 55 -8.76 21.30 7.96
C TYR A 55 -9.21 22.72 7.65
N LYS A 56 -8.62 23.39 6.64
CA LYS A 56 -9.09 24.70 6.20
C LYS A 56 -10.54 24.64 5.70
N LYS A 57 -10.90 23.60 4.94
CA LYS A 57 -12.29 23.39 4.52
C LYS A 57 -13.20 23.14 5.71
N ALA A 58 -12.80 22.28 6.64
CA ALA A 58 -13.59 21.95 7.82
C ALA A 58 -13.83 23.18 8.73
N ASP A 59 -12.82 24.03 8.90
CA ASP A 59 -12.91 25.30 9.63
C ASP A 59 -13.96 26.24 9.06
N ALA A 60 -14.11 26.28 7.72
CA ALA A 60 -15.15 27.07 7.06
C ALA A 60 -16.59 26.62 7.37
N TYR A 61 -16.78 25.39 7.87
CA TYR A 61 -18.07 24.87 8.35
C TYR A 61 -18.29 25.09 9.85
N GLY A 62 -17.32 25.68 10.56
CA GLY A 62 -17.39 25.99 11.98
C GLY A 62 -16.54 25.09 12.89
N PRO A 63 -16.34 25.50 14.15
CA PRO A 63 -15.39 24.87 15.07
C PRO A 63 -15.74 23.41 15.40
N GLU A 64 -17.02 23.09 15.55
CA GLU A 64 -17.45 21.71 15.83
C GLU A 64 -17.10 20.74 14.69
N VAL A 65 -17.30 21.17 13.44
CA VAL A 65 -16.94 20.36 12.25
C VAL A 65 -15.43 20.19 12.15
N LEU A 66 -14.66 21.24 12.44
CA LEU A 66 -13.20 21.16 12.48
C LEU A 66 -12.70 20.17 13.53
N ASP A 67 -13.22 20.22 14.74
CA ASP A 67 -12.79 19.34 15.83
C ASP A 67 -13.17 17.89 15.59
N ASN A 68 -14.40 17.64 15.11
CA ASN A 68 -14.83 16.31 14.67
C ASN A 68 -13.94 15.77 13.53
N THR A 69 -13.58 16.63 12.56
CA THR A 69 -12.69 16.25 11.46
C THR A 69 -11.30 15.87 11.96
N LYS A 70 -10.70 16.64 12.88
CA LYS A 70 -9.40 16.31 13.49
C LYS A 70 -9.46 14.98 14.24
N GLN A 71 -10.53 14.73 14.99
CA GLN A 71 -10.71 13.47 15.70
C GLN A 71 -10.82 12.28 14.73
N ILE A 72 -11.62 12.41 13.66
CA ILE A 72 -11.73 11.40 12.60
C ILE A 72 -10.37 11.12 11.97
N MET A 73 -9.61 12.15 11.60
CA MET A 73 -8.28 11.97 11.02
C MET A 73 -7.28 11.32 12.00
N SER A 74 -7.36 11.66 13.29
CA SER A 74 -6.55 11.01 14.34
C SER A 74 -6.89 9.52 14.49
N ASN A 75 -8.18 9.16 14.41
CA ASN A 75 -8.63 7.77 14.44
C ASN A 75 -8.13 6.99 13.21
N LEU A 76 -8.26 7.56 12.01
CA LEU A 76 -7.76 6.98 10.76
C LEU A 76 -6.24 6.77 10.81
N GLN A 77 -5.50 7.77 11.30
CA GLN A 77 -4.06 7.68 11.51
C GLN A 77 -3.70 6.52 12.44
N THR A 78 -4.35 6.47 13.62
CA THR A 78 -4.11 5.42 14.62
C THR A 78 -4.37 4.04 14.04
N LYS A 79 -5.44 3.90 13.24
CA LYS A 79 -5.76 2.63 12.58
C LYS A 79 -4.73 2.25 11.52
N ALA A 80 -4.29 3.19 10.69
CA ALA A 80 -3.25 2.93 9.68
C ALA A 80 -1.92 2.53 10.35
N GLU A 81 -1.53 3.22 11.43
CA GLU A 81 -0.35 2.88 12.23
C GLU A 81 -0.46 1.48 12.85
N GLY A 82 -1.64 1.12 13.35
CA GLY A 82 -1.95 -0.24 13.81
C GLY A 82 -1.75 -1.27 12.69
N GLY A 83 -2.33 -1.02 11.51
CA GLY A 83 -2.16 -1.88 10.34
C GLY A 83 -0.70 -2.09 9.92
N THR A 84 0.13 -1.03 9.97
CA THR A 84 1.58 -1.12 9.71
C THR A 84 2.29 -1.98 10.75
N LYS A 85 1.97 -1.82 12.03
CA LYS A 85 2.52 -2.64 13.12
C LYS A 85 2.11 -4.10 12.99
N ASP A 86 0.87 -4.37 12.64
CA ASP A 86 0.37 -5.73 12.42
C ASP A 86 1.11 -6.41 11.25
N ALA A 87 1.32 -5.68 10.13
CA ALA A 87 2.11 -6.19 9.01
C ALA A 87 3.57 -6.50 9.42
N LYS A 88 4.14 -5.69 10.31
CA LYS A 88 5.48 -5.92 10.84
C LYS A 88 5.52 -7.15 11.75
N ALA A 89 4.57 -7.28 12.66
CA ALA A 89 4.46 -8.44 13.54
C ALA A 89 4.31 -9.75 12.74
N ASP A 90 3.55 -9.73 11.66
CA ASP A 90 3.42 -10.89 10.77
C ASP A 90 4.74 -11.24 10.09
N THR A 91 5.44 -10.23 9.57
CA THR A 91 6.74 -10.39 8.90
C THR A 91 7.81 -10.88 9.87
N ASP A 92 7.81 -10.38 11.10
CA ASP A 92 8.68 -10.86 12.19
C ASP A 92 8.35 -12.30 12.58
N GLY A 93 7.07 -12.67 12.54
CA GLY A 93 6.63 -14.06 12.71
C GLY A 93 7.23 -14.98 11.65
N VAL A 94 7.17 -14.58 10.37
CA VAL A 94 7.81 -15.34 9.27
C VAL A 94 9.32 -15.49 9.53
N LYS A 95 10.00 -14.39 9.85
CA LYS A 95 11.43 -14.39 10.17
C LYS A 95 11.76 -15.32 11.35
N GLY A 96 11.01 -15.25 12.44
CA GLY A 96 11.20 -16.10 13.61
C GLY A 96 11.00 -17.59 13.30
N ASN A 97 10.07 -17.91 12.40
CA ASN A 97 9.89 -19.27 11.95
C ASN A 97 11.02 -19.78 11.05
N MET A 98 11.55 -18.93 10.16
CA MET A 98 12.73 -19.27 9.36
C MET A 98 13.97 -19.46 10.25
N ASP A 99 14.16 -18.60 11.26
CA ASP A 99 15.21 -18.76 12.28
C ASP A 99 15.09 -20.10 13.02
N ALA A 100 13.87 -20.48 13.40
CA ALA A 100 13.61 -21.74 14.11
C ALA A 100 13.92 -22.95 13.22
N LEU A 101 13.49 -22.91 11.95
CA LEU A 101 13.80 -23.98 11.00
C LEU A 101 15.30 -24.11 10.78
N GLN A 102 16.01 -23.00 10.56
CA GLN A 102 17.46 -22.99 10.35
C GLN A 102 18.22 -23.66 11.50
N LYS A 103 17.78 -23.48 12.75
CA LYS A 103 18.41 -24.05 13.95
C LYS A 103 18.03 -25.52 14.19
N SER A 104 17.01 -26.02 13.52
CA SER A 104 16.55 -27.40 13.66
C SER A 104 17.36 -28.37 12.78
N PRO A 105 17.33 -29.69 13.07
CA PRO A 105 17.89 -30.70 12.17
C PRO A 105 17.30 -30.66 10.76
N ASP A 106 16.04 -30.23 10.64
CA ASP A 106 15.32 -30.10 9.38
C ASP A 106 15.74 -28.87 8.57
N GLY A 107 16.46 -27.91 9.17
CA GLY A 107 17.03 -26.76 8.47
C GLY A 107 18.07 -27.13 7.41
N LYS A 108 18.57 -28.37 7.43
CA LYS A 108 19.46 -28.92 6.40
C LYS A 108 18.70 -29.56 5.22
N LYS A 109 17.38 -29.66 5.30
CA LYS A 109 16.52 -30.31 4.31
C LYS A 109 15.81 -29.26 3.47
N LYS A 110 16.01 -29.32 2.15
CA LYS A 110 15.36 -28.41 1.20
C LYS A 110 13.83 -28.51 1.25
N GLU A 111 13.29 -29.71 1.43
CA GLU A 111 11.86 -29.98 1.48
C GLU A 111 11.21 -29.28 2.69
N SER A 112 11.89 -29.26 3.84
CA SER A 112 11.42 -28.56 5.03
C SER A 112 11.37 -27.04 4.81
N TRP A 113 12.37 -26.46 4.12
CA TRP A 113 12.35 -25.06 3.71
C TRP A 113 11.23 -24.74 2.73
N ARG A 114 11.03 -25.60 1.73
CA ARG A 114 9.95 -25.44 0.74
C ARG A 114 8.58 -25.46 1.42
N GLU A 115 8.34 -26.39 2.34
CA GLU A 115 7.08 -26.48 3.08
C GLU A 115 6.89 -25.25 4.00
N ARG A 116 7.95 -24.84 4.70
CA ARG A 116 7.93 -23.66 5.57
C ARG A 116 7.57 -22.39 4.82
N LEU A 117 8.28 -22.08 3.74
CA LEU A 117 8.03 -20.90 2.91
C LEU A 117 6.61 -20.93 2.34
N ARG A 118 6.12 -22.09 1.88
CA ARG A 118 4.73 -22.23 1.42
C ARG A 118 3.71 -21.90 2.51
N LYS A 119 3.92 -22.38 3.75
CA LYS A 119 3.04 -22.08 4.89
C LYS A 119 3.10 -20.59 5.26
N ASP A 120 4.28 -19.99 5.24
CA ASP A 120 4.46 -18.56 5.51
C ASP A 120 3.78 -17.67 4.48
N ILE A 121 3.94 -17.97 3.20
CA ILE A 121 3.26 -17.26 2.11
C ILE A 121 1.74 -17.34 2.31
N ALA A 122 1.20 -18.55 2.51
CA ALA A 122 -0.24 -18.73 2.72
C ALA A 122 -0.76 -17.96 3.94
N ALA A 123 -0.02 -17.98 5.05
CA ALA A 123 -0.38 -17.24 6.26
C ALA A 123 -0.33 -15.73 6.04
N GLN A 124 0.69 -15.21 5.36
CA GLN A 124 0.80 -13.80 5.00
C GLN A 124 -0.35 -13.35 4.09
N LYS A 125 -0.67 -14.11 3.04
CA LYS A 125 -1.79 -13.81 2.14
C LYS A 125 -3.11 -13.75 2.90
N LYS A 126 -3.38 -14.73 3.77
CA LYS A 126 -4.60 -14.77 4.59
C LYS A 126 -4.69 -13.54 5.51
N LYS A 127 -3.65 -13.29 6.30
CA LYS A 127 -3.63 -12.15 7.22
C LYS A 127 -3.69 -10.80 6.51
N SER A 128 -3.10 -10.71 5.32
CA SER A 128 -3.24 -9.52 4.47
C SER A 128 -4.69 -9.29 4.06
N GLY A 129 -5.38 -10.33 3.59
CA GLY A 129 -6.81 -10.24 3.25
C GLY A 129 -7.66 -9.76 4.44
N ASP A 130 -7.48 -10.39 5.60
CA ASP A 130 -8.19 -10.03 6.84
C ASP A 130 -7.89 -8.56 7.26
N ARG A 131 -6.63 -8.12 7.10
CA ARG A 131 -6.20 -6.74 7.40
C ARG A 131 -6.90 -5.73 6.50
N TRP A 132 -6.97 -5.97 5.19
CA TRP A 132 -7.59 -5.04 4.26
C TRP A 132 -9.09 -4.88 4.49
N ASP A 133 -9.78 -5.98 4.81
CA ASP A 133 -11.20 -5.92 5.17
C ASP A 133 -11.42 -5.06 6.43
N ALA A 134 -10.55 -5.23 7.44
CA ALA A 134 -10.62 -4.45 8.68
C ALA A 134 -10.24 -2.96 8.49
N LEU A 135 -9.27 -2.65 7.63
CA LEU A 135 -8.87 -1.28 7.30
C LEU A 135 -9.93 -0.58 6.47
N GLY A 136 -10.44 -1.23 5.42
CA GLY A 136 -11.47 -0.69 4.54
C GLY A 136 -12.75 -0.38 5.30
N LYS A 137 -13.27 -1.33 6.09
CA LYS A 137 -14.47 -1.14 6.91
C LYS A 137 -14.31 0.02 7.90
N PHE A 138 -13.19 0.06 8.64
CA PHE A 138 -12.95 1.15 9.59
C PHE A 138 -12.84 2.51 8.90
N GLY A 139 -12.15 2.58 7.76
CA GLY A 139 -12.03 3.78 6.96
C GLY A 139 -13.39 4.31 6.54
N GLU A 140 -14.24 3.45 6.00
CA GLU A 140 -15.60 3.79 5.59
C GLU A 140 -16.43 4.32 6.76
N GLU A 141 -16.44 3.62 7.89
CA GLU A 141 -17.18 4.01 9.10
C GLU A 141 -16.73 5.36 9.66
N GLN A 142 -15.44 5.70 9.60
CA GLN A 142 -14.94 6.99 10.10
C GLN A 142 -15.21 8.12 9.09
N ILE A 143 -14.96 7.89 7.80
CA ILE A 143 -15.12 8.91 6.76
C ILE A 143 -16.60 9.26 6.57
N ASP A 144 -17.52 8.30 6.72
CA ASP A 144 -18.95 8.56 6.55
C ASP A 144 -19.52 9.56 7.57
N LYS A 145 -18.85 9.75 8.71
CA LYS A 145 -19.22 10.71 9.77
C LYS A 145 -18.95 12.17 9.38
N LEU A 146 -18.20 12.43 8.31
CA LEU A 146 -17.95 13.80 7.85
C LEU A 146 -19.20 14.38 7.18
N PRO A 147 -19.49 15.68 7.36
CA PRO A 147 -20.80 16.24 7.00
C PRO A 147 -21.01 16.49 5.50
N ASN A 148 -19.95 16.48 4.68
CA ASN A 148 -20.07 16.77 3.25
C ASN A 148 -19.08 15.95 2.41
N GLU A 149 -19.45 15.76 1.14
CA GLU A 149 -18.70 14.98 0.15
C GLU A 149 -17.27 15.48 -0.07
N ASP A 150 -17.05 16.80 0.01
CA ASP A 150 -15.73 17.41 -0.16
C ASP A 150 -14.74 16.97 0.94
N LEU A 151 -15.19 16.97 2.20
CA LEU A 151 -14.41 16.49 3.33
C LEU A 151 -14.22 14.98 3.24
N LYS A 152 -15.26 14.23 2.84
CA LYS A 152 -15.18 12.77 2.67
C LYS A 152 -14.16 12.38 1.61
N ASN A 153 -14.18 13.04 0.44
CA ASN A 153 -13.20 12.81 -0.64
C ASN A 153 -11.76 13.10 -0.17
N ASN A 154 -11.52 14.24 0.46
CA ASN A 154 -10.20 14.59 0.98
C ASN A 154 -9.70 13.60 2.05
N ALA A 155 -10.58 13.16 2.96
CA ALA A 155 -10.24 12.17 3.97
C ALA A 155 -9.92 10.80 3.35
N THR A 156 -10.67 10.37 2.33
CA THR A 156 -10.38 9.16 1.54
C THR A 156 -9.01 9.24 0.88
N ASP A 157 -8.68 10.36 0.24
CA ASP A 157 -7.40 10.53 -0.45
C ASP A 157 -6.22 10.46 0.53
N ILE A 158 -6.32 11.12 1.69
CA ILE A 158 -5.31 11.05 2.76
C ILE A 158 -5.19 9.62 3.30
N TYR A 159 -6.31 8.99 3.62
CA TYR A 159 -6.30 7.65 4.21
C TYR A 159 -5.71 6.63 3.25
N THR A 160 -6.17 6.61 2.01
CA THR A 160 -5.68 5.66 0.99
C THR A 160 -4.22 5.90 0.62
N THR A 161 -3.72 7.15 0.72
CA THR A 161 -2.29 7.44 0.63
C THR A 161 -1.49 6.75 1.72
N ALA A 162 -1.94 6.84 2.98
CA ALA A 162 -1.30 6.15 4.09
C ALA A 162 -1.32 4.61 3.89
N LEU A 163 -2.47 4.08 3.46
CA LEU A 163 -2.66 2.65 3.22
C LEU A 163 -1.75 2.11 2.10
N THR A 164 -1.49 2.89 1.06
CA THR A 164 -0.60 2.49 -0.04
C THR A 164 0.80 2.13 0.47
N ALA A 165 1.28 2.78 1.52
CA ALA A 165 2.58 2.47 2.12
C ALA A 165 2.59 1.09 2.80
N ILE A 166 1.48 0.76 3.47
CA ILE A 166 1.26 -0.56 4.09
C ILE A 166 1.24 -1.63 3.00
N ASN A 167 0.54 -1.36 1.88
CA ASN A 167 0.48 -2.24 0.73
C ASN A 167 1.86 -2.51 0.13
N THR A 168 2.67 -1.47 -0.07
CA THR A 168 4.03 -1.60 -0.60
C THR A 168 4.90 -2.49 0.29
N PHE A 169 4.82 -2.33 1.62
CA PHE A 169 5.55 -3.19 2.54
C PHE A 169 5.11 -4.65 2.42
N ILE A 170 3.80 -4.92 2.52
CA ILE A 170 3.29 -6.30 2.49
C ILE A 170 3.61 -6.96 1.14
N SER A 171 3.40 -6.25 0.02
CA SER A 171 3.67 -6.77 -1.32
C SER A 171 5.14 -7.14 -1.49
N LYS A 172 6.08 -6.31 -1.02
CA LYS A 172 7.53 -6.64 -1.04
C LYS A 172 7.86 -7.88 -0.19
N ALA A 173 7.23 -8.01 0.98
CA ALA A 173 7.43 -9.18 1.84
C ALA A 173 6.93 -10.47 1.19
N VAL A 174 5.74 -10.44 0.59
CA VAL A 174 5.18 -11.60 -0.13
C VAL A 174 6.01 -11.92 -1.37
N GLU A 175 6.38 -10.93 -2.18
CA GLU A 175 7.23 -11.12 -3.36
C GLU A 175 8.56 -11.78 -2.99
N TRP A 176 9.22 -11.31 -1.94
CA TRP A 176 10.49 -11.88 -1.47
C TRP A 176 10.33 -13.36 -1.09
N LEU A 177 9.25 -13.70 -0.37
CA LEU A 177 8.98 -15.08 0.05
C LEU A 177 8.65 -15.98 -1.14
N GLU A 178 7.87 -15.50 -2.10
CA GLU A 178 7.55 -16.24 -3.33
C GLU A 178 8.80 -16.48 -4.17
N ASN A 179 9.67 -15.47 -4.29
CA ASN A 179 10.97 -15.62 -4.95
C ASN A 179 11.84 -16.67 -4.24
N ALA A 180 11.96 -16.60 -2.91
CA ALA A 180 12.68 -17.59 -2.11
C ALA A 180 12.12 -19.00 -2.27
N TRP A 181 10.79 -19.15 -2.37
CA TRP A 181 10.14 -20.43 -2.57
C TRP A 181 10.39 -20.98 -3.99
N ARG A 182 10.33 -20.14 -5.02
CA ARG A 182 10.59 -20.52 -6.42
C ARG A 182 12.04 -20.95 -6.62
N THR A 183 12.99 -20.24 -6.01
CA THR A 183 14.43 -20.52 -6.11
C THR A 183 14.96 -21.34 -4.93
N VAL A 184 14.09 -22.05 -4.21
CA VAL A 184 14.45 -22.72 -2.94
C VAL A 184 15.68 -23.61 -3.05
N THR A 185 15.93 -24.24 -4.20
CA THR A 185 17.11 -25.09 -4.46
C THR A 185 18.44 -24.34 -4.30
N GLU A 186 18.51 -23.08 -4.71
CA GLU A 186 19.70 -22.24 -4.58
C GLU A 186 19.68 -21.48 -3.26
N TRP A 187 18.50 -20.96 -2.92
CA TRP A 187 18.25 -20.17 -1.71
C TRP A 187 18.61 -20.95 -0.44
N PHE A 188 18.25 -22.24 -0.33
CA PHE A 188 18.46 -23.01 0.90
C PHE A 188 19.94 -23.24 1.23
N GLN A 189 20.82 -23.25 0.22
CA GLN A 189 22.26 -23.42 0.43
C GLN A 189 22.88 -22.26 1.21
N LYS A 190 22.21 -21.09 1.18
CA LYS A 190 22.58 -19.86 1.88
C LYS A 190 21.42 -19.36 2.74
N ALA A 191 20.62 -20.29 3.29
CA ALA A 191 19.38 -19.96 4.00
C ALA A 191 19.63 -18.97 5.14
N TRP A 192 20.73 -19.12 5.88
CA TRP A 192 21.03 -18.21 6.99
C TRP A 192 21.29 -16.77 6.52
N GLU A 193 22.08 -16.59 5.46
CA GLU A 193 22.34 -15.31 4.81
C GLU A 193 21.03 -14.69 4.33
N ALA A 194 20.19 -15.48 3.68
CA ALA A 194 18.91 -15.02 3.17
C ALA A 194 17.92 -14.62 4.28
N VAL A 195 17.89 -15.33 5.41
CA VAL A 195 17.06 -14.96 6.57
C VAL A 195 17.53 -13.64 7.18
N LYS A 196 18.85 -13.43 7.32
CA LYS A 196 19.42 -12.14 7.76
C LYS A 196 19.08 -11.02 6.78
N GLU A 197 19.16 -11.28 5.48
CA GLU A 197 18.80 -10.32 4.43
C GLU A 197 17.33 -9.94 4.53
N PHE A 198 16.42 -10.92 4.64
CA PHE A 198 14.99 -10.67 4.82
C PHE A 198 14.72 -9.81 6.05
N ALA A 199 15.35 -10.10 7.18
CA ALA A 199 15.20 -9.32 8.41
C ALA A 199 15.60 -7.86 8.21
N ARG A 200 16.75 -7.61 7.55
CA ARG A 200 17.21 -6.25 7.22
C ARG A 200 16.23 -5.53 6.31
N LYS A 201 15.79 -6.18 5.21
CA LYS A 201 14.82 -5.59 4.29
C LYS A 201 13.49 -5.28 4.96
N ALA A 202 12.98 -6.19 5.80
CA ALA A 202 11.74 -6.02 6.53
C ALA A 202 11.76 -4.80 7.48
N VAL A 203 12.91 -4.52 8.12
CA VAL A 203 13.08 -3.30 8.93
C VAL A 203 12.98 -2.05 8.06
N ASN A 204 13.73 -2.00 6.95
CA ASN A 204 13.69 -0.87 6.02
C ASN A 204 12.28 -0.65 5.45
N TRP A 205 11.59 -1.73 5.11
CA TRP A 205 10.23 -1.65 4.58
C TRP A 205 9.23 -1.11 5.59
N PHE A 206 9.35 -1.57 6.84
CA PHE A 206 8.53 -1.07 7.94
C PHE A 206 8.78 0.41 8.21
N GLU A 207 10.04 0.84 8.30
CA GLU A 207 10.38 2.25 8.54
C GLU A 207 9.86 3.15 7.41
N GLY A 208 10.00 2.71 6.15
CA GLY A 208 9.44 3.41 4.99
C GLY A 208 7.93 3.55 5.07
N ALA A 209 7.21 2.46 5.38
CA ALA A 209 5.77 2.46 5.54
C ALA A 209 5.31 3.33 6.73
N TRP A 210 5.97 3.20 7.88
CA TRP A 210 5.66 3.94 9.10
C TRP A 210 5.81 5.44 8.90
N ASN A 211 6.95 5.88 8.35
CA ASN A 211 7.20 7.29 8.07
C ASN A 211 6.21 7.85 7.07
N THR A 212 5.82 7.06 6.08
CA THR A 212 4.82 7.46 5.10
C THR A 212 3.45 7.65 5.71
N VAL A 213 2.99 6.71 6.54
CA VAL A 213 1.73 6.83 7.27
C VAL A 213 1.75 8.11 8.13
N LYS A 214 2.83 8.34 8.89
CA LYS A 214 2.98 9.56 9.70
C LYS A 214 2.93 10.83 8.85
N ARG A 215 3.55 10.84 7.67
CA ARG A 215 3.55 12.00 6.76
C ARG A 215 2.19 12.26 6.14
N ALA A 216 1.45 11.23 5.75
CA ALA A 216 0.09 11.38 5.20
C ALA A 216 -0.84 12.13 6.17
N PHE A 217 -0.64 11.93 7.49
CA PHE A 217 -1.40 12.60 8.55
C PHE A 217 -0.64 13.76 9.22
N GLY A 218 0.50 14.19 8.68
CA GLY A 218 1.31 15.27 9.23
C GLY A 218 1.07 16.61 8.55
N ALA A 219 1.32 17.71 9.25
CA ALA A 219 1.24 19.09 8.72
C ALA A 219 2.34 19.46 7.70
N ARG A 220 3.17 18.49 7.31
CA ARG A 220 4.10 18.61 6.17
C ARG A 220 3.56 17.65 5.12
N GLY A 221 2.75 18.18 4.21
CA GLY A 221 2.07 17.44 3.15
C GLY A 221 2.95 16.47 2.39
N ALA A 222 2.29 15.57 1.66
CA ALA A 222 2.77 14.40 0.92
C ALA A 222 3.87 14.64 -0.14
N THR A 223 4.94 15.37 0.19
CA THR A 223 6.14 15.47 -0.63
C THR A 223 7.14 14.39 -0.19
N TYR A 224 7.53 13.57 -1.17
CA TYR A 224 8.45 12.43 -1.10
C TYR A 224 7.86 11.13 -0.53
N LEU A 225 7.00 10.48 -1.33
CA LEU A 225 6.79 9.03 -1.28
C LEU A 225 7.83 8.26 -2.15
N ALA A 226 8.74 8.96 -2.83
CA ALA A 226 9.65 8.39 -3.82
C ALA A 226 10.78 7.53 -3.22
N SER A 227 10.96 7.53 -1.90
CA SER A 227 12.00 6.75 -1.21
C SER A 227 11.43 5.64 -0.32
N VAL A 228 10.16 5.29 -0.48
CA VAL A 228 9.55 4.23 0.34
C VAL A 228 10.18 2.90 -0.09
N CYS A 229 11.14 2.45 0.71
CA CYS A 229 11.72 1.11 0.65
C CYS A 229 12.73 0.86 -0.50
N SER A 230 13.55 1.84 -0.93
CA SER A 230 14.70 1.59 -1.82
C SER A 230 15.91 1.11 -1.01
N GLU A 231 16.64 0.11 -1.53
CA GLU A 231 17.78 -0.51 -0.83
C GLU A 231 19.08 0.30 -0.91
N ASP A 232 19.14 1.32 -1.77
CA ASP A 232 20.34 2.09 -2.06
C ASP A 232 20.17 3.53 -1.57
N SER A 233 20.69 3.84 -0.39
CA SER A 233 20.87 5.23 0.08
C SER A 233 22.34 5.53 0.34
N GLU A 234 23.17 5.37 -0.69
CA GLU A 234 24.43 6.13 -0.87
C GLU A 234 24.62 6.65 -2.31
N GLY A 235 23.62 6.55 -3.20
CA GLY A 235 23.72 6.99 -4.60
C GLY A 235 22.59 7.93 -5.02
N ASP A 236 22.96 9.10 -5.52
CA ASP A 236 22.23 10.07 -6.35
C ASP A 236 20.72 9.83 -6.60
N PHE A 237 19.90 10.74 -6.05
CA PHE A 237 18.43 10.73 -5.99
C PHE A 237 17.72 11.14 -7.30
N THR A 238 18.27 10.84 -8.47
CA THR A 238 17.75 11.35 -9.76
C THR A 238 17.21 10.31 -10.74
N GLN A 239 17.15 9.01 -10.43
CA GLN A 239 16.71 8.01 -11.40
C GLN A 239 15.54 7.13 -10.93
N ILE A 240 14.31 7.64 -11.08
CA ILE A 240 13.17 6.80 -11.49
C ILE A 240 13.08 6.94 -13.01
N ASN A 241 14.05 6.40 -13.75
CA ASN A 241 14.11 6.54 -15.21
C ASN A 241 13.28 5.49 -15.97
N SER A 242 12.50 4.68 -15.28
CA SER A 242 11.46 3.87 -15.92
C SER A 242 10.21 3.87 -15.05
N LEU A 243 9.12 4.39 -15.60
CA LEU A 243 7.79 4.02 -15.14
C LEU A 243 7.70 2.49 -15.26
N PRO A 244 7.11 1.77 -14.28
CA PRO A 244 6.85 0.34 -14.44
C PRO A 244 6.08 0.12 -15.75
N ASP A 245 6.28 -1.04 -16.38
CA ASP A 245 5.60 -1.40 -17.62
C ASP A 245 4.07 -1.32 -17.42
N MET A 246 3.50 -0.19 -17.84
CA MET A 246 2.09 0.13 -17.62
C MET A 246 1.17 -0.78 -18.43
N GLU A 247 1.67 -1.39 -19.51
CA GLU A 247 0.93 -2.37 -20.30
C GLU A 247 0.78 -3.68 -19.51
N SER A 248 1.85 -4.11 -18.82
CA SER A 248 1.81 -5.23 -17.88
C SER A 248 0.85 -4.98 -16.70
N ILE A 249 0.85 -3.77 -16.13
CA ILE A 249 -0.10 -3.39 -15.07
C ILE A 249 -1.54 -3.39 -15.59
N THR A 250 -1.78 -2.81 -16.77
CA THR A 250 -3.13 -2.75 -17.37
C THR A 250 -3.67 -4.15 -17.67
N ASN A 251 -2.84 -5.07 -18.14
CA ASN A 251 -3.26 -6.44 -18.43
C ASN A 251 -3.57 -7.22 -17.15
N LYS A 252 -2.80 -7.03 -16.07
CA LYS A 252 -3.10 -7.65 -14.77
C LYS A 252 -4.37 -7.10 -14.12
N LEU A 253 -4.67 -5.81 -14.31
CA LEU A 253 -5.90 -5.19 -13.81
C LEU A 253 -7.16 -5.76 -14.49
N LYS A 254 -7.06 -6.17 -15.76
CA LYS A 254 -8.16 -6.85 -16.46
C LYS A 254 -8.46 -8.24 -15.90
N ASP A 255 -7.47 -8.92 -15.33
CA ASP A 255 -7.63 -10.25 -14.74
C ASP A 255 -8.24 -10.21 -13.32
N THR A 256 -8.36 -9.02 -12.71
CA THR A 256 -8.81 -8.86 -11.32
C THR A 256 -10.34 -8.76 -11.16
N ASP A 257 -11.14 -9.04 -12.21
CA ASP A 257 -12.61 -8.79 -12.25
C ASP A 257 -12.97 -7.32 -11.95
N LEU A 258 -11.96 -6.43 -12.06
CA LEU A 258 -12.08 -4.99 -12.02
C LEU A 258 -12.23 -4.52 -13.48
N ASP A 259 -13.30 -4.97 -14.13
CA ASP A 259 -13.62 -4.72 -15.55
C ASP A 259 -13.62 -3.24 -15.93
N ASN A 260 -13.64 -2.38 -14.92
CA ASN A 260 -13.78 -0.97 -15.05
C ASN A 260 -12.49 -0.23 -14.77
N ILE A 261 -11.27 -0.73 -15.01
CA ILE A 261 -10.05 0.12 -14.82
C ILE A 261 -9.14 0.19 -16.05
N THR A 262 -9.03 1.38 -16.63
CA THR A 262 -8.11 1.75 -17.71
C THR A 262 -7.04 2.71 -17.22
N LEU A 263 -5.78 2.48 -17.57
CA LEU A 263 -4.73 3.49 -17.38
C LEU A 263 -4.68 4.38 -18.62
N VAL A 264 -4.97 5.66 -18.46
CA VAL A 264 -5.05 6.64 -19.54
C VAL A 264 -3.99 7.71 -19.35
N ARG A 265 -3.26 8.03 -20.43
CA ARG A 265 -2.22 9.04 -20.41
C ARG A 265 -2.85 10.43 -20.54
N LYS A 266 -2.72 11.28 -19.52
CA LYS A 266 -3.12 12.70 -19.54
C LYS A 266 -1.89 13.60 -19.47
N GLY A 267 -1.40 14.02 -20.64
CA GLY A 267 -0.19 14.82 -20.76
C GLY A 267 1.07 14.02 -20.36
N ALA A 268 1.85 14.54 -19.42
CA ALA A 268 3.03 13.87 -18.87
C ALA A 268 2.70 12.85 -17.75
N SER A 269 1.43 12.77 -17.33
CA SER A 269 0.98 11.93 -16.22
C SER A 269 0.13 10.76 -16.72
N TRP A 270 0.16 9.66 -15.97
CA TRP A 270 -0.78 8.55 -16.14
C TRP A 270 -1.90 8.69 -15.12
N VAL A 271 -3.13 8.53 -15.57
CA VAL A 271 -4.33 8.58 -14.74
C VAL A 271 -5.02 7.23 -14.86
N MET A 272 -5.25 6.59 -13.73
CA MET A 272 -6.13 5.43 -13.66
C MET A 272 -7.56 5.96 -13.83
N GLU A 273 -8.15 5.74 -14.99
CA GLU A 273 -9.55 6.01 -15.30
C GLU A 273 -10.33 4.72 -15.12
N VAL A 274 -11.30 4.75 -14.23
CA VAL A 274 -12.22 3.64 -14.07
C VAL A 274 -13.38 3.84 -15.08
N PRO A 275 -13.59 3.03 -16.14
CA PRO A 275 -14.69 3.23 -17.07
C PRO A 275 -16.07 3.08 -16.42
N VAL A 276 -17.00 3.85 -16.97
CA VAL A 276 -18.43 3.93 -16.61
C VAL A 276 -19.19 2.72 -17.13
#